data_AF-N1WB46-F1
#
_entry.id   AF-N1WB46-F1
#
_cell.length_a   1.000
_cell.length_b   1.000
_cell.length_c   1.000
_cell.angle_alpha   90.00
_cell.angle_beta   90.00
_cell.angle_gamma   90.00
#
_symmetry.space_group_name_H-M   'P 1'
#
loop_
_entity.id
_entity.type
_entity.pdbx_description
1 polymer ?
#
loop_
_entity_poly.entity_id
_entity_poly.type
_entity_poly.pdbx_seq_one_letter_code
_entity_poly.pdbx_strand_id
1 'polypeptide(L)'
;MFYYVGRSIGFVLMWVVVKPMRLKYGNKKVEIQNDHILRKLNGRSIILISNHIKPRNKFLKAITMPYDAFVIRGVLKRYGIYTTALTSYDSGIPNKGKKRKWLYRKEQMVKGIVKSIDLIPLNRSESDPATIKDFKRRIGRGNLGIGIFPEGTWYRGFRKNRKLYPGMVVLSKRYNLPIIPLYLDAYNLNKPMRMSVGNPIWEVTDAPETITYIRSELVRLKEKGTSVSVSTEVEGSLDLDNDGLDVSPSVS
;
A
#
# COMPACT_ATOMS: atom_id res chain seq x y z
N MET A 1 -30.69 11.50 9.62
CA MET A 1 -30.07 12.85 9.68
C MET A 1 -28.55 12.81 9.72
N PHE A 2 -27.88 12.57 10.85
CA PHE A 2 -26.41 12.73 11.01
C PHE A 2 -25.52 12.02 9.97
N TYR A 3 -25.88 10.81 9.52
CA TYR A 3 -25.18 10.13 8.41
C TYR A 3 -25.19 10.95 7.12
N TYR A 4 -26.32 11.57 6.76
CA TYR A 4 -26.44 12.42 5.56
C TYR A 4 -25.68 13.74 5.71
N VAL A 5 -25.70 14.36 6.89
CA VAL A 5 -24.84 15.52 7.21
C VAL A 5 -23.37 15.16 6.99
N GLY A 6 -22.95 14.01 7.53
CA GLY A 6 -21.61 13.46 7.28
C GLY A 6 -21.33 13.20 5.79
N ARG A 7 -22.32 12.74 5.02
CA ARG A 7 -22.15 12.57 3.57
C ARG A 7 -21.90 13.89 2.84
N SER A 8 -22.63 14.96 3.20
CA SER A 8 -22.44 16.29 2.60
C SER A 8 -21.05 16.87 2.95
N ILE A 9 -20.63 16.78 4.21
CA ILE A 9 -19.28 17.17 4.64
C ILE A 9 -18.22 16.37 3.88
N GLY A 10 -18.38 15.05 3.79
CA GLY A 10 -17.45 14.18 3.06
C GLY A 10 -17.43 14.41 1.55
N PHE A 11 -18.53 14.90 0.96
CA PHE A 11 -18.57 15.31 -0.45
C PHE A 11 -17.74 16.58 -0.67
N VAL A 12 -17.91 17.61 0.17
CA VAL A 12 -17.07 18.82 0.11
C VAL A 12 -15.59 18.48 0.31
N LEU A 13 -15.26 17.68 1.33
CA LEU A 13 -13.89 17.21 1.57
C LEU A 13 -13.32 16.39 0.40
N MET A 14 -14.15 15.58 -0.28
CA MET A 14 -13.74 14.85 -1.48
C MET A 14 -13.26 15.81 -2.57
N TRP A 15 -13.99 16.89 -2.83
CA TRP A 15 -13.66 17.85 -3.90
C TRP A 15 -12.54 18.81 -3.52
N VAL A 16 -12.55 19.36 -2.31
CA VAL A 16 -11.60 20.40 -1.87
C VAL A 16 -10.24 19.82 -1.47
N VAL A 17 -10.19 18.60 -0.92
CA VAL A 17 -8.94 18.02 -0.38
C VAL A 17 -8.57 16.72 -1.07
N VAL A 18 -9.46 15.72 -1.06
CA VAL A 18 -9.10 14.35 -1.48
C VAL A 18 -8.79 14.28 -2.98
N LYS A 19 -9.59 14.92 -3.85
CA LYS A 19 -9.41 14.91 -5.30
C LYS A 19 -8.13 15.65 -5.73
N PRO A 20 -7.80 16.86 -5.24
CA PRO A 20 -6.49 17.49 -5.46
C PRO A 20 -5.32 16.63 -5.00
N MET A 21 -5.40 15.99 -3.82
CA MET A 21 -4.33 15.10 -3.35
C MET A 21 -4.19 13.83 -4.21
N ARG A 22 -5.31 13.24 -4.65
CA ARG A 22 -5.32 12.10 -5.60
C ARG A 22 -4.65 12.48 -6.92
N LEU A 23 -4.86 13.69 -7.44
CA LEU A 23 -4.19 14.18 -8.66
C LEU A 23 -2.69 14.42 -8.42
N LYS A 24 -2.35 15.19 -7.38
CA LYS A 24 -0.96 15.59 -7.07
C LYS A 24 -0.05 14.40 -6.75
N TYR A 25 -0.53 13.44 -5.96
CA TYR A 25 0.27 12.28 -5.54
C TYR A 25 0.09 11.06 -6.44
N GLY A 26 -1.11 10.80 -6.97
CA GLY A 26 -1.34 9.67 -7.88
C GLY A 26 -0.60 9.76 -9.22
N ASN A 27 -0.25 10.98 -9.64
CA ASN A 27 0.51 11.24 -10.86
C ASN A 27 2.04 11.36 -10.64
N LYS A 28 2.54 11.16 -9.41
CA LYS A 28 4.00 11.13 -9.16
C LYS A 28 4.65 10.03 -10.02
N LYS A 29 5.83 10.32 -10.59
CA LYS A 29 6.64 9.32 -11.31
C LYS A 29 7.09 8.25 -10.30
N VAL A 30 6.71 7.01 -10.58
CA VAL A 30 7.04 5.82 -9.78
C VAL A 30 7.72 4.81 -10.68
N GLU A 31 8.85 4.28 -10.23
CA GLU A 31 9.53 3.14 -10.86
C GLU A 31 9.04 1.86 -10.19
N ILE A 32 8.54 0.92 -11.00
CA ILE A 32 7.83 -0.26 -10.49
C ILE A 32 8.69 -1.49 -10.74
N GLN A 33 9.16 -2.15 -9.67
CA GLN A 33 9.79 -3.45 -9.78
C GLN A 33 8.72 -4.56 -9.71
N ASN A 34 8.90 -5.61 -10.53
CA ASN A 34 8.00 -6.77 -10.65
C ASN A 34 6.57 -6.42 -11.11
N ASP A 35 6.44 -5.46 -12.03
CA ASP A 35 5.13 -4.98 -12.51
C ASP A 35 4.27 -6.06 -13.18
N HIS A 36 4.91 -7.09 -13.75
CA HIS A 36 4.27 -8.28 -14.32
C HIS A 36 3.32 -8.99 -13.33
N ILE A 37 3.58 -8.90 -12.01
CA ILE A 37 2.70 -9.43 -10.97
C ILE A 37 1.37 -8.67 -10.99
N LEU A 38 1.39 -7.34 -11.08
CA LEU A 38 0.18 -6.51 -11.12
C LEU A 38 -0.66 -6.78 -12.36
N ARG A 39 -0.02 -7.05 -13.51
CA ARG A 39 -0.71 -7.42 -14.76
C ARG A 39 -1.48 -8.74 -14.62
N LYS A 40 -0.91 -9.74 -13.93
CA LYS A 40 -1.57 -11.03 -13.63
C LYS A 40 -2.73 -10.91 -12.62
N LEU A 41 -2.86 -9.78 -11.92
CA LEU A 41 -3.91 -9.53 -10.93
C LEU A 41 -5.09 -8.72 -11.46
N ASN A 42 -5.03 -8.26 -12.72
CA ASN A 42 -6.17 -7.63 -13.39
C ASN A 42 -7.38 -8.58 -13.40
N GLY A 43 -8.58 -8.02 -13.27
CA GLY A 43 -9.84 -8.73 -13.03
C GLY A 43 -10.07 -9.14 -11.57
N ARG A 44 -9.04 -9.33 -10.75
CA ARG A 44 -9.18 -9.91 -9.40
C ARG A 44 -9.36 -8.86 -8.30
N SER A 45 -10.04 -9.24 -7.23
CA SER A 45 -10.00 -8.50 -5.96
C SER A 45 -8.88 -9.04 -5.09
N ILE A 46 -8.15 -8.14 -4.43
CA ILE A 46 -6.88 -8.43 -3.75
C ILE A 46 -6.77 -7.59 -2.47
N ILE A 47 -6.02 -8.09 -1.49
CA ILE A 47 -5.61 -7.31 -0.33
C ILE A 47 -4.20 -6.79 -0.59
N LEU A 48 -4.02 -5.48 -0.51
CA LEU A 48 -2.76 -4.80 -0.73
C LEU A 48 -2.18 -4.41 0.63
N ILE A 49 -0.96 -4.84 0.93
CA ILE A 49 -0.25 -4.38 2.13
C ILE A 49 0.96 -3.55 1.72
N SER A 50 1.23 -2.46 2.45
CA SER A 50 2.40 -1.60 2.22
C SER A 50 2.98 -1.12 3.53
N ASN A 51 4.29 -0.88 3.60
CA ASN A 51 4.87 -0.05 4.66
C ASN A 51 4.21 1.34 4.66
N HIS A 52 4.09 1.96 5.84
CA HIS A 52 3.38 3.22 6.01
C HIS A 52 4.34 4.38 6.23
N ILE A 53 4.43 5.28 5.26
CA ILE A 53 5.51 6.28 5.24
C ILE A 53 5.06 7.60 5.86
N LYS A 54 5.83 8.07 6.84
CA LYS A 54 5.62 9.35 7.49
C LYS A 54 5.84 10.50 6.49
N PRO A 55 4.81 11.32 6.18
CA PRO A 55 4.99 12.46 5.30
C PRO A 55 6.04 13.42 5.88
N ARG A 56 6.92 13.97 5.04
CA ARG A 56 7.92 14.98 5.46
C ARG A 56 7.27 16.35 5.70
N ASN A 57 6.36 16.76 4.81
CA ASN A 57 5.65 18.05 4.85
C ASN A 57 4.82 18.22 6.15
N LYS A 58 4.93 19.38 6.81
CA LYS A 58 4.15 19.73 8.01
C LYS A 58 2.64 19.72 7.74
N PHE A 59 2.19 20.21 6.58
CA PHE A 59 0.78 20.26 6.19
C PHE A 59 0.14 18.86 6.15
N LEU A 60 0.77 17.91 5.47
CA LEU A 60 0.28 16.53 5.37
C LEU A 60 0.18 15.81 6.74
N LYS A 61 1.08 16.14 7.68
CA LYS A 61 0.98 15.65 9.07
C LYS A 61 -0.23 16.25 9.78
N ALA A 62 -0.46 17.56 9.61
CA ALA A 62 -1.56 18.27 10.26
C ALA A 62 -2.94 17.77 9.79
N ILE A 63 -3.12 17.57 8.48
CA ILE A 63 -4.37 17.02 7.90
C ILE A 63 -4.42 15.48 7.91
N THR A 64 -3.47 14.84 8.59
CA THR A 64 -3.34 13.38 8.76
C THR A 64 -3.50 12.54 7.47
N MET A 65 -3.10 13.07 6.31
CA MET A 65 -3.33 12.40 5.03
C MET A 65 -2.19 11.44 4.61
N PRO A 66 -2.51 10.16 4.33
CA PRO A 66 -1.54 9.17 3.85
C PRO A 66 -1.22 9.38 2.36
N TYR A 67 -0.11 10.04 2.07
CA TYR A 67 0.30 10.31 0.68
C TYR A 67 0.65 9.01 -0.08
N ASP A 68 1.18 8.02 0.63
CA ASP A 68 1.50 6.68 0.12
C ASP A 68 0.26 5.97 -0.42
N ALA A 69 -0.87 6.04 0.30
CA ALA A 69 -2.15 5.51 -0.17
C ALA A 69 -2.60 6.16 -1.50
N PHE A 70 -2.38 7.46 -1.69
CA PHE A 70 -2.70 8.12 -2.96
C PHE A 70 -1.77 7.71 -4.10
N VAL A 71 -0.47 7.50 -3.83
CA VAL A 71 0.45 7.02 -4.86
C VAL A 71 0.12 5.58 -5.26
N ILE A 72 -0.04 4.68 -4.29
CA ILE A 72 -0.40 3.27 -4.53
C ILE A 72 -1.70 3.18 -5.37
N ARG A 73 -2.73 3.96 -5.00
CA ARG A 73 -3.98 4.06 -5.77
C ARG A 73 -3.77 4.60 -7.19
N GLY A 74 -2.90 5.59 -7.37
CA GLY A 74 -2.59 6.18 -8.67
C GLY A 74 -1.80 5.25 -9.60
N VAL A 75 -0.90 4.42 -9.04
CA VAL A 75 -0.17 3.40 -9.77
C VAL A 75 -1.10 2.24 -10.14
N LEU A 76 -1.81 1.66 -9.18
CA LEU A 76 -2.66 0.48 -9.41
C LEU A 76 -3.83 0.74 -10.37
N LYS A 77 -4.34 1.98 -10.43
CA LYS A 77 -5.32 2.39 -11.45
C LYS A 77 -4.80 2.15 -12.88
N ARG A 78 -3.49 2.26 -13.13
CA ARG A 78 -2.87 2.02 -14.45
C ARG A 78 -2.91 0.55 -14.87
N TYR A 79 -3.08 -0.36 -13.90
CA TYR A 79 -3.22 -1.81 -14.08
C TYR A 79 -4.69 -2.27 -14.01
N GLY A 80 -5.66 -1.34 -14.05
CA GLY A 80 -7.10 -1.64 -13.92
C GLY A 80 -7.58 -1.84 -12.48
N ILE A 81 -6.70 -1.82 -11.48
CA ILE A 81 -7.03 -2.18 -10.09
C ILE A 81 -7.49 -0.94 -9.31
N TYR A 82 -8.78 -0.89 -9.01
CA TYR A 82 -9.40 0.16 -8.20
C TYR A 82 -9.07 0.01 -6.72
N THR A 83 -8.28 0.93 -6.18
CA THR A 83 -7.83 0.85 -4.78
C THR A 83 -8.65 1.73 -3.83
N THR A 84 -9.07 1.13 -2.71
CA THR A 84 -9.75 1.76 -1.56
C THR A 84 -9.09 1.27 -0.26
N ALA A 85 -9.21 2.02 0.84
CA ALA A 85 -8.77 1.57 2.16
C ALA A 85 -9.97 1.32 3.10
N LEU A 86 -9.70 0.54 4.15
CA LEU A 86 -10.59 0.36 5.30
C LEU A 86 -10.28 1.42 6.35
N THR A 87 -11.29 1.98 7.01
CA THR A 87 -11.10 2.91 8.12
C THR A 87 -12.17 2.71 9.19
N SER A 88 -11.76 2.62 10.46
CA SER A 88 -12.66 2.45 11.59
C SER A 88 -13.38 3.75 11.92
N TYR A 89 -14.71 3.73 11.97
CA TYR A 89 -15.50 4.90 12.39
C TYR A 89 -15.93 4.85 13.86
N ASP A 90 -15.73 3.71 14.54
CA ASP A 90 -16.09 3.46 15.93
C ASP A 90 -14.91 3.70 16.89
N SER A 91 -15.20 3.90 18.17
CA SER A 91 -14.15 4.04 19.20
C SER A 91 -13.32 2.76 19.41
N GLY A 92 -13.82 1.60 18.98
CA GLY A 92 -13.21 0.29 19.23
C GLY A 92 -13.38 -0.22 20.65
N ILE A 93 -14.13 0.48 21.49
CA ILE A 93 -14.48 0.05 22.85
C ILE A 93 -15.75 -0.83 22.75
N PRO A 94 -15.69 -2.13 23.09
CA PRO A 94 -16.87 -2.99 23.08
C PRO A 94 -17.85 -2.53 24.16
N ASN A 95 -19.01 -2.01 23.76
CA ASN A 95 -20.01 -1.49 24.68
C ASN A 95 -20.90 -2.61 25.22
N LYS A 96 -20.71 -2.98 26.50
CA LYS A 96 -21.63 -3.86 27.24
C LYS A 96 -22.90 -3.13 27.74
N GLY A 97 -23.27 -1.99 27.16
CA GLY A 97 -24.39 -1.15 27.61
C GLY A 97 -24.89 -0.15 26.55
N LYS A 98 -25.92 0.63 26.89
CA LYS A 98 -26.51 1.63 25.99
C LYS A 98 -25.50 2.73 25.61
N LYS A 99 -25.00 2.70 24.37
CA LYS A 99 -24.20 3.80 23.77
C LYS A 99 -24.90 5.16 24.03
N ARG A 100 -24.19 6.14 24.63
CA ARG A 100 -24.70 7.52 24.78
C ARG A 100 -25.16 8.03 23.41
N LYS A 101 -26.39 8.56 23.31
CA LYS A 101 -27.01 9.01 22.04
C LYS A 101 -26.08 9.91 21.19
N TRP A 102 -25.27 10.75 21.84
CA TRP A 102 -24.28 11.61 21.18
C TRP A 102 -23.15 10.84 20.47
N LEU A 103 -22.61 9.78 21.10
CA LEU A 103 -21.53 8.97 20.50
C LEU A 103 -22.02 8.29 19.21
N TYR A 104 -23.22 7.70 19.24
CA TYR A 104 -23.83 7.11 18.04
C TYR A 104 -24.04 8.14 16.93
N ARG A 105 -24.50 9.36 17.26
CA ARG A 105 -24.64 10.46 16.27
C ARG A 105 -23.29 10.82 15.63
N LYS A 106 -22.21 10.87 16.42
CA LYS A 106 -20.84 11.10 15.94
C LYS A 106 -20.35 9.96 15.04
N GLU A 107 -20.52 8.71 15.45
CA GLU A 107 -20.17 7.51 14.68
C GLU A 107 -20.88 7.50 13.31
N GLN A 108 -22.19 7.79 13.27
CA GLN A 108 -22.94 7.87 12.01
C GLN A 108 -22.46 9.01 11.10
N MET A 109 -22.09 10.17 11.67
CA MET A 109 -21.52 11.28 10.90
C MET A 109 -20.16 10.91 10.29
N VAL A 110 -19.27 10.28 11.06
CA VAL A 110 -17.97 9.79 10.55
C VAL A 110 -18.17 8.73 9.46
N LYS A 111 -19.07 7.75 9.67
CA LYS A 111 -19.47 6.76 8.63
C LYS A 111 -19.96 7.44 7.34
N GLY A 112 -20.71 8.53 7.47
CA GLY A 112 -21.14 9.37 6.34
C GLY A 112 -19.98 10.00 5.57
N ILE A 113 -19.04 10.63 6.28
CA ILE A 113 -17.84 11.25 5.70
C ILE A 113 -17.00 10.20 4.97
N VAL A 114 -16.63 9.12 5.67
CA VAL A 114 -15.83 8.00 5.20
C VAL A 114 -16.37 7.42 3.88
N LYS A 115 -17.68 7.16 3.82
CA LYS A 115 -18.32 6.60 2.63
C LYS A 115 -18.50 7.61 1.50
N SER A 116 -18.31 8.91 1.74
CA SER A 116 -18.31 9.95 0.69
C SER A 116 -16.91 10.24 0.15
N ILE A 117 -15.85 10.09 0.98
CA ILE A 117 -14.45 10.15 0.53
C ILE A 117 -13.95 8.84 -0.12
N ASP A 118 -14.87 7.93 -0.46
CA ASP A 118 -14.58 6.67 -1.14
C ASP A 118 -13.60 5.78 -0.34
N LEU A 119 -13.96 5.55 0.92
CA LEU A 119 -13.37 4.55 1.81
C LEU A 119 -14.45 3.59 2.31
N ILE A 120 -14.03 2.43 2.81
CA ILE A 120 -14.93 1.43 3.39
C ILE A 120 -14.99 1.64 4.92
N PRO A 121 -16.14 2.04 5.48
CA PRO A 121 -16.29 2.25 6.93
C PRO A 121 -16.35 0.90 7.66
N LEU A 122 -15.40 0.65 8.56
CA LEU A 122 -15.41 -0.54 9.41
C LEU A 122 -15.95 -0.18 10.80
N ASN A 123 -16.85 -1.02 11.32
CA ASN A 123 -17.18 -1.06 12.74
C ASN A 123 -16.41 -2.24 13.36
N ARG A 124 -15.70 -2.01 14.46
CA ARG A 124 -14.91 -3.05 15.15
C ARG A 124 -15.69 -3.66 16.32
N SER A 125 -16.64 -2.91 16.87
CA SER A 125 -17.44 -3.29 18.03
C SER A 125 -18.76 -4.00 17.69
N GLU A 126 -19.38 -3.70 16.54
CA GLU A 126 -20.67 -4.28 16.13
C GLU A 126 -20.66 -4.72 14.67
N SER A 127 -21.48 -5.72 14.32
CA SER A 127 -21.70 -6.12 12.93
C SER A 127 -22.49 -5.05 12.16
N ASP A 128 -22.08 -4.73 10.93
CA ASP A 128 -22.76 -3.80 10.02
C ASP A 128 -23.13 -4.53 8.72
N PRO A 129 -24.30 -5.22 8.67
CA PRO A 129 -24.69 -6.03 7.52
C PRO A 129 -24.75 -5.24 6.21
N ALA A 130 -25.13 -3.96 6.27
CA ALA A 130 -25.21 -3.10 5.09
C ALA A 130 -23.81 -2.82 4.49
N THR A 131 -22.81 -2.58 5.34
CA THR A 131 -21.43 -2.42 4.86
C THR A 131 -20.81 -3.74 4.45
N ILE A 132 -21.09 -4.86 5.13
CA ILE A 132 -20.66 -6.20 4.70
C ILE A 132 -21.24 -6.56 3.32
N LYS A 133 -22.52 -6.25 3.06
CA LYS A 133 -23.17 -6.45 1.75
C LYS A 133 -22.54 -5.57 0.65
N ASP A 134 -22.27 -4.29 0.94
CA ASP A 134 -21.55 -3.42 -0.01
C ASP A 134 -20.13 -3.94 -0.29
N PHE A 135 -19.42 -4.39 0.74
CA PHE A 135 -18.06 -4.91 0.61
C PHE A 135 -18.01 -6.20 -0.20
N LYS A 136 -18.86 -7.20 0.10
CA LYS A 136 -19.01 -8.42 -0.72
C LYS A 136 -19.35 -8.08 -2.18
N ARG A 137 -20.24 -7.12 -2.42
CA ARG A 137 -20.59 -6.67 -3.78
C ARG A 137 -19.41 -6.01 -4.51
N ARG A 138 -18.58 -5.22 -3.82
CA ARG A 138 -17.38 -4.62 -4.42
C ARG A 138 -16.32 -5.68 -4.75
N ILE A 139 -16.17 -6.70 -3.90
CA ILE A 139 -15.29 -7.85 -4.15
C ILE A 139 -15.81 -8.67 -5.35
N GLY A 140 -17.11 -8.99 -5.40
CA GLY A 140 -17.70 -9.75 -6.50
C GLY A 140 -17.67 -9.06 -7.87
N ARG A 141 -17.37 -7.75 -7.93
CA ARG A 141 -17.14 -7.01 -9.18
C ARG A 141 -15.71 -7.16 -9.72
N GLY A 142 -14.80 -7.81 -8.98
CA GLY A 142 -13.39 -7.88 -9.33
C GLY A 142 -12.69 -6.52 -9.22
N ASN A 143 -11.45 -6.46 -9.73
CA ASN A 143 -10.63 -5.24 -9.86
C ASN A 143 -10.53 -4.37 -8.59
N LEU A 144 -10.62 -4.96 -7.39
CA LEU A 144 -10.66 -4.23 -6.11
C LEU A 144 -9.37 -4.45 -5.32
N GLY A 145 -8.58 -3.40 -5.15
CA GLY A 145 -7.46 -3.36 -4.21
C GLY A 145 -7.90 -2.85 -2.84
N ILE A 146 -7.75 -3.66 -1.79
CA ILE A 146 -8.03 -3.27 -0.40
C ILE A 146 -6.70 -2.91 0.27
N GLY A 147 -6.41 -1.61 0.35
CA GLY A 147 -5.18 -1.09 0.98
C GLY A 147 -5.20 -1.19 2.50
N ILE A 148 -4.18 -1.85 3.06
CA ILE A 148 -3.97 -2.02 4.50
C ILE A 148 -2.51 -1.69 4.84
N PHE A 149 -2.31 -0.86 5.85
CA PHE A 149 -0.98 -0.57 6.39
C PHE A 149 -0.76 -1.43 7.65
N PRO A 150 0.03 -2.53 7.57
CA PRO A 150 0.14 -3.52 8.64
C PRO A 150 0.84 -2.96 9.89
N GLU A 151 1.62 -1.88 9.73
CA GLU A 151 2.28 -1.15 10.81
C GLU A 151 1.29 -0.33 11.68
N GLY A 152 0.08 -0.04 11.19
CA GLY A 152 -0.95 0.73 11.91
C GLY A 152 -0.63 2.21 12.20
N THR A 153 0.59 2.67 11.90
CA THR A 153 1.05 4.06 12.10
C THR A 153 2.20 4.40 11.15
N TRP A 154 2.51 5.69 11.00
CA TRP A 154 3.54 6.19 10.08
C TRP A 154 4.96 6.10 10.63
N TYR A 155 5.88 5.64 9.79
CA TYR A 155 7.32 5.61 10.09
C TYR A 155 8.18 6.24 8.99
N ARG A 156 9.40 6.67 9.33
CA ARG A 156 10.37 7.23 8.35
C ARG A 156 10.97 6.18 7.39
N GLY A 157 10.56 4.92 7.48
CA GLY A 157 11.08 3.76 6.75
C GLY A 157 10.88 2.48 7.57
N PHE A 158 10.82 1.31 6.91
CA PHE A 158 10.47 0.02 7.52
C PHE A 158 11.62 -0.59 8.36
N ARG A 159 11.26 -1.31 9.43
CA ARG A 159 12.18 -2.05 10.34
C ARG A 159 11.59 -3.42 10.67
N LYS A 160 12.40 -4.48 10.55
CA LYS A 160 12.03 -5.90 10.79
C LYS A 160 11.31 -6.12 12.12
N ASN A 161 11.82 -5.53 13.21
CA ASN A 161 11.35 -5.78 14.58
C ASN A 161 10.02 -5.09 14.94
N ARG A 162 9.30 -4.50 13.97
CA ARG A 162 8.00 -3.88 14.25
C ARG A 162 6.87 -4.90 14.34
N LYS A 163 5.91 -4.57 15.19
CA LYS A 163 4.62 -5.25 15.26
C LYS A 163 3.84 -4.97 13.98
N LEU A 164 3.32 -6.05 13.38
CA LEU A 164 2.40 -6.00 12.25
C LEU A 164 1.05 -6.55 12.73
N TYR A 165 -0.04 -5.85 12.43
CA TYR A 165 -1.39 -6.22 12.87
C TYR A 165 -2.03 -7.23 11.91
N PRO A 166 -2.56 -8.39 12.37
CA PRO A 166 -3.03 -9.50 11.51
C PRO A 166 -4.38 -9.26 10.80
N GLY A 167 -4.86 -8.02 10.72
CA GLY A 167 -6.17 -7.71 10.14
C GLY A 167 -6.33 -8.13 8.68
N MET A 168 -5.24 -8.11 7.89
CA MET A 168 -5.22 -8.61 6.52
C MET A 168 -5.47 -10.12 6.43
N VAL A 169 -4.94 -10.91 7.37
CA VAL A 169 -5.08 -12.37 7.40
C VAL A 169 -6.54 -12.75 7.62
N VAL A 170 -7.19 -12.09 8.58
CA VAL A 170 -8.63 -12.30 8.88
C VAL A 170 -9.51 -11.96 7.68
N LEU A 171 -9.17 -10.89 6.94
CA LEU A 171 -9.90 -10.50 5.72
C LEU A 171 -9.62 -11.45 4.55
N SER A 172 -8.37 -11.89 4.37
CA SER A 172 -7.99 -12.85 3.34
C SER A 172 -8.76 -14.16 3.51
N LYS A 173 -8.68 -14.78 4.70
CA LYS A 173 -9.44 -16.00 5.05
C LYS A 173 -10.95 -15.83 4.87
N ARG A 174 -11.52 -14.69 5.31
CA ARG A 174 -12.98 -14.46 5.27
C ARG A 174 -13.55 -14.31 3.85
N TYR A 175 -12.75 -13.81 2.91
CA TYR A 175 -13.22 -13.45 1.56
C TYR A 175 -12.46 -14.17 0.43
N ASN A 176 -11.61 -15.13 0.77
CA ASN A 176 -10.69 -15.84 -0.13
C ASN A 176 -9.91 -14.88 -1.06
N LEU A 177 -9.27 -13.87 -0.47
CA LEU A 177 -8.54 -12.84 -1.22
C LEU A 177 -7.03 -13.00 -1.04
N PRO A 178 -6.24 -13.00 -2.13
CA PRO A 178 -4.80 -13.07 -2.03
C PRO A 178 -4.24 -11.78 -1.41
N ILE A 179 -3.14 -11.91 -0.67
CA ILE A 179 -2.41 -10.79 -0.08
C ILE A 179 -1.22 -10.47 -0.97
N ILE A 180 -1.10 -9.22 -1.39
CA ILE A 180 -0.03 -8.71 -2.25
C ILE A 180 0.84 -7.73 -1.45
N PRO A 181 2.08 -8.12 -1.10
CA PRO A 181 3.04 -7.23 -0.48
C PRO A 181 3.52 -6.16 -1.47
N LEU A 182 3.47 -4.90 -1.05
CA LEU A 182 4.10 -3.77 -1.72
C LEU A 182 5.12 -3.15 -0.77
N TYR A 183 6.23 -2.70 -1.33
CA TYR A 183 7.15 -1.81 -0.63
C TYR A 183 7.27 -0.49 -1.36
N LEU A 184 7.21 0.61 -0.63
CA LEU A 184 7.29 1.96 -1.16
C LEU A 184 8.46 2.71 -0.51
N ASP A 185 9.31 3.31 -1.33
CA ASP A 185 10.47 4.06 -0.87
C ASP A 185 10.11 5.39 -0.21
N ALA A 186 10.98 5.86 0.69
CA ALA A 186 10.80 7.13 1.37
C ALA A 186 10.72 8.29 0.37
N TYR A 187 9.67 9.11 0.46
CA TYR A 187 9.40 10.16 -0.52
C TYR A 187 10.55 11.15 -0.67
N ASN A 188 11.00 11.29 -1.92
CA ASN A 188 11.91 12.33 -2.38
C ASN A 188 11.20 13.20 -3.44
N LEU A 189 11.39 14.51 -3.37
CA LEU A 189 10.87 15.44 -4.36
C LEU A 189 11.60 15.26 -5.69
N ASN A 190 12.94 15.15 -5.64
CA ASN A 190 13.84 15.29 -6.77
C ASN A 190 14.15 13.97 -7.48
N LYS A 191 13.72 12.83 -6.91
CA LYS A 191 13.85 11.51 -7.54
C LYS A 191 12.47 10.89 -7.82
N PRO A 192 12.35 10.01 -8.83
CA PRO A 192 11.26 9.04 -8.90
C PRO A 192 11.20 8.24 -7.60
N MET A 193 10.01 7.81 -7.20
CA MET A 193 9.85 6.96 -6.02
C MET A 193 9.78 5.52 -6.48
N ARG A 194 10.55 4.60 -5.89
CA ARG A 194 10.39 3.17 -6.21
C ARG A 194 9.17 2.59 -5.49
N MET A 195 8.43 1.75 -6.20
CA MET A 195 7.50 0.79 -5.63
C MET A 195 7.91 -0.63 -6.06
N SER A 196 8.16 -1.52 -5.10
CA SER A 196 8.52 -2.91 -5.37
C SER A 196 7.35 -3.83 -5.04
N VAL A 197 6.94 -4.67 -5.99
CA VAL A 197 5.84 -5.62 -5.83
C VAL A 197 6.41 -6.97 -5.37
N GLY A 198 5.83 -7.51 -4.30
CA GLY A 198 6.16 -8.82 -3.74
C GLY A 198 5.35 -9.95 -4.31
N ASN A 199 5.75 -11.17 -3.96
CA ASN A 199 5.08 -12.38 -4.37
C ASN A 199 3.68 -12.47 -3.75
N PRO A 200 2.63 -12.80 -4.53
CA PRO A 200 1.29 -13.01 -3.99
C PRO A 200 1.24 -14.18 -3.00
N ILE A 201 0.60 -13.94 -1.86
CA ILE A 201 0.16 -15.00 -0.94
C ILE A 201 -1.26 -15.38 -1.38
N TRP A 202 -1.41 -16.47 -2.12
CA TRP A 202 -2.70 -16.89 -2.68
C TRP A 202 -3.63 -17.48 -1.62
N GLU A 203 -3.08 -18.33 -0.75
CA GLU A 203 -3.81 -19.03 0.29
C GLU A 203 -3.18 -18.69 1.64
N VAL A 204 -4.03 -18.48 2.65
CA VAL A 204 -3.61 -17.97 3.97
C VAL A 204 -4.04 -18.96 5.03
N THR A 205 -3.10 -19.82 5.42
CA THR A 205 -3.27 -20.95 6.36
C THR A 205 -3.23 -20.50 7.81
N ASP A 206 -2.16 -19.83 8.26
CA ASP A 206 -1.97 -19.38 9.63
C ASP A 206 -1.60 -17.88 9.74
N ALA A 207 -1.99 -17.24 10.86
CA ALA A 207 -1.78 -15.82 11.10
C ALA A 207 -0.33 -15.47 11.50
N PRO A 208 0.27 -16.04 12.57
CA PRO A 208 1.71 -15.97 12.85
C PRO A 208 2.61 -16.26 11.64
N GLU A 209 2.36 -17.34 10.90
CA GLU A 209 3.15 -17.72 9.73
C GLU A 209 3.06 -16.64 8.64
N THR A 210 1.84 -16.29 8.21
CA THR A 210 1.62 -15.25 7.18
C THR A 210 2.22 -13.90 7.57
N ILE A 211 2.14 -13.51 8.85
CA ILE A 211 2.76 -12.26 9.34
C ILE A 211 4.30 -12.33 9.32
N THR A 212 4.87 -13.51 9.53
CA THR A 212 6.32 -13.74 9.45
C THR A 212 6.80 -13.68 8.00
N TYR A 213 6.08 -14.31 7.07
CA TYR A 213 6.32 -14.20 5.63
C TYR A 213 6.19 -12.74 5.13
N ILE A 214 5.11 -12.04 5.50
CA ILE A 214 4.92 -10.63 5.16
C ILE A 214 6.10 -9.79 5.63
N ARG A 215 6.62 -10.07 6.84
CA ARG A 215 7.77 -9.34 7.39
C ARG A 215 9.05 -9.61 6.60
N SER A 216 9.37 -10.87 6.28
CA SER A 216 10.56 -11.19 5.48
C SER A 216 10.46 -10.62 4.07
N GLU A 217 9.28 -10.67 3.45
CA GLU A 217 9.04 -10.12 2.12
C GLU A 217 9.18 -8.59 2.08
N LEU A 218 8.64 -7.85 3.07
CA LEU A 218 8.83 -6.41 3.18
C LEU A 218 10.29 -6.01 3.46
N VAL A 219 11.09 -6.86 4.11
CA VAL A 219 12.55 -6.67 4.25
C VAL A 219 13.24 -6.90 2.90
N ARG A 220 12.95 -8.01 2.21
CA ARG A 220 13.51 -8.36 0.90
C ARG A 220 13.24 -7.28 -0.16
N LEU A 221 12.01 -6.75 -0.19
CA LEU A 221 11.61 -5.68 -1.13
C LEU A 221 12.27 -4.33 -0.82
N LYS A 222 12.59 -4.06 0.45
CA LYS A 222 13.37 -2.88 0.86
C LYS A 222 14.83 -3.01 0.41
N GLU A 223 15.42 -4.18 0.60
CA GLU A 223 16.84 -4.42 0.34
C GLU A 223 17.16 -4.44 -1.16
N LYS A 224 16.31 -5.06 -2.00
CA LYS A 224 16.44 -5.08 -3.48
C LYS A 224 16.26 -3.71 -4.18
N GLY A 225 16.42 -2.62 -3.45
CA GLY A 225 16.59 -1.29 -4.03
C GLY A 225 17.12 -0.22 -3.07
N THR A 226 17.82 -0.61 -1.99
CA THR A 226 19.04 0.18 -1.72
C THR A 226 19.94 -0.12 -2.90
N SER A 227 20.36 0.90 -3.65
CA SER A 227 21.21 0.70 -4.82
C SER A 227 22.45 -0.07 -4.40
N VAL A 228 22.58 -1.31 -4.88
CA VAL A 228 23.88 -1.94 -5.01
C VAL A 228 24.60 -1.10 -6.06
N SER A 229 25.40 -0.15 -5.59
CA SER A 229 26.60 0.22 -6.32
C SER A 229 27.37 -1.09 -6.44
N VAL A 230 27.32 -1.71 -7.61
CA VAL A 230 28.27 -2.75 -7.98
C VAL A 230 29.62 -2.08 -7.81
N SER A 231 30.38 -2.48 -6.79
CA SER A 231 31.80 -2.18 -6.75
C SER A 231 32.37 -2.77 -8.03
N THR A 232 32.96 -1.93 -8.87
CA THR A 232 33.78 -2.40 -9.98
C THR A 232 35.05 -2.98 -9.38
N GLU A 233 34.92 -4.17 -8.80
CA GLU A 233 36.03 -4.98 -8.31
C GLU A 233 36.77 -5.55 -9.53
N VAL A 234 37.74 -4.75 -9.99
CA VAL A 234 39.05 -5.19 -10.49
C VAL A 234 39.03 -6.53 -11.23
N GLU A 235 38.65 -6.50 -12.52
CA GLU A 235 39.19 -7.47 -13.47
C GLU A 235 40.63 -7.08 -13.78
N GLY A 236 41.55 -7.60 -12.97
CA GLY A 236 42.98 -7.60 -13.25
C GLY A 236 43.37 -8.88 -13.99
N SER A 237 44.03 -8.71 -15.13
CA SER A 237 44.87 -9.71 -15.83
C SER A 237 44.29 -11.12 -16.03
N LEU A 238 43.81 -11.38 -17.25
CA LEU A 238 44.26 -12.56 -18.00
C LEU A 238 44.70 -12.11 -19.39
N ASP A 239 46.00 -12.21 -19.64
CA ASP A 239 46.61 -11.92 -20.93
C ASP A 239 46.16 -12.95 -21.97
N LEU A 240 45.55 -12.49 -23.07
CA LEU A 240 45.51 -13.20 -24.34
C LEU A 240 45.61 -12.19 -25.49
N ASP A 241 46.74 -12.29 -26.19
CA ASP A 241 46.90 -12.14 -27.63
C ASP A 241 46.25 -10.92 -28.32
N ASN A 242 47.09 -9.95 -28.70
CA ASN A 242 46.78 -9.06 -29.82
C ASN A 242 48.00 -8.95 -30.74
N ASP A 243 47.73 -9.02 -32.05
CA ASP A 243 48.73 -9.09 -33.11
C ASP A 243 49.61 -7.84 -33.18
N GLY A 244 50.89 -8.05 -33.50
CA GLY A 244 51.89 -7.00 -33.68
C GLY A 244 52.96 -7.42 -34.68
N LEU A 245 52.64 -7.34 -35.97
CA LEU A 245 53.61 -7.45 -37.06
C LEU A 245 54.66 -6.34 -36.94
N ASP A 246 55.93 -6.71 -36.80
CA ASP A 246 57.06 -5.86 -37.17
C ASP A 246 58.08 -6.67 -37.97
N VAL A 247 58.60 -6.08 -39.04
CA VAL A 247 59.28 -6.81 -40.12
C VAL A 247 60.70 -6.29 -40.32
N SER A 248 61.68 -7.21 -40.22
CA SER A 248 63.05 -7.10 -40.79
C SER A 248 64.04 -6.08 -40.19
N PRO A 249 65.36 -6.20 -40.49
CA PRO A 249 66.17 -7.40 -40.77
C PRO A 249 67.55 -7.44 -40.06
N SER A 250 68.33 -8.52 -40.29
CA SER A 250 69.78 -8.67 -39.97
C SER A 250 70.13 -8.70 -38.46
N VAL A 251 71.25 -9.24 -37.98
CA VAL A 251 72.41 -9.92 -38.57
C VAL A 251 72.64 -11.19 -37.73
N SER A 252 73.13 -12.32 -38.24
CA SER A 252 73.77 -12.56 -39.55
C SER A 252 73.08 -13.69 -40.31
#